data_AF-A0A4P7RG05-F1
#
_entry.id   AF-A0A4P7RG05-F1
#
_cell.length_a   1.000
_cell.length_b   1.000
_cell.length_c   1.000
_cell.angle_alpha   90.00
_cell.angle_beta   90.00
_cell.angle_gamma   90.00
#
_symmetry.space_group_name_H-M   'P 1'
#
loop_
_entity.id
_entity.type
_entity.pdbx_description
1 polymer ?
#
loop_
_entity_poly.entity_id
_entity_poly.type
_entity_poly.pdbx_seq_one_letter_code
_entity_poly.pdbx_strand_id
1 'polypeptide(L)'
;MTTPAGWHPDPEGSGLLRWWDGRQWTSATELSPQRQTPSPAGEHTPQTPMDRRRKYILGGLAVVVVAATIGTTAWQKADDIRPDTRAASAEKLTVTETTRTAPTTTTQSTTSAKPETMSTAAVELDIAEYWQRVDRDGYITLNVWGSYTAAQLEAAFRDVRDRYTSIKESGGWFVSIDCGKGMNAEGGGRLANGKFALDSLGAAQTGLQRGGSEFEMVDTPAACPTAEAPAGAVSARAVVDAVTAAGLPARDPRVNTSFCVDSGCVQLVTTDDFSVYQYVDETAATRQATVYPLTHQVGVLFMRFTEDGSNPTDPTLIPLYSAILDEIAG
;
A
#
# COMPACT_ATOMS: atom_id res chain seq x y z
N MET A 1 34.60 35.91 -30.39
CA MET A 1 33.92 35.22 -29.28
C MET A 1 33.77 33.77 -29.70
N THR A 2 34.42 32.84 -29.00
CA THR A 2 34.34 31.40 -29.28
C THR A 2 33.26 30.78 -28.40
N THR A 3 32.30 30.08 -29.00
CA THR A 3 31.28 29.34 -28.26
C THR A 3 31.94 28.26 -27.40
N PRO A 4 31.72 28.25 -26.07
CA PRO A 4 32.29 27.23 -25.20
C PRO A 4 31.72 25.84 -25.52
N ALA A 5 32.52 24.82 -25.28
CA ALA A 5 32.08 23.44 -25.41
C ALA A 5 30.89 23.17 -24.48
N GLY A 6 29.87 22.48 -24.97
CA GLY A 6 28.61 22.30 -24.25
C GLY A 6 27.47 21.76 -25.11
N TRP A 7 26.34 21.49 -24.47
CA TRP A 7 25.08 21.16 -25.14
C TRP A 7 24.41 22.43 -25.65
N HIS A 8 24.07 22.46 -26.94
CA HIS A 8 23.39 23.59 -27.57
C HIS A 8 22.23 23.08 -28.44
N PRO A 9 21.23 23.92 -28.75
CA PRO A 9 20.15 23.53 -29.66
C PRO A 9 20.70 23.05 -31.02
N ASP A 10 20.21 21.91 -31.49
CA ASP A 10 20.65 21.34 -32.76
C ASP A 10 20.35 22.31 -33.92
N PRO A 11 21.38 22.79 -34.67
CA PRO A 11 21.20 23.73 -35.78
C PRO A 11 20.38 23.15 -36.94
N GLU A 12 20.24 21.82 -37.03
CA GLU A 12 19.40 21.14 -38.01
C GLU A 12 17.91 21.15 -37.64
N GLY A 13 17.54 21.70 -36.47
CA GLY A 13 16.14 21.89 -36.09
C GLY A 13 15.41 20.63 -35.61
N SER A 14 16.14 19.56 -35.23
CA SER A 14 15.57 18.32 -34.68
C SER A 14 14.82 18.53 -33.34
N GLY A 15 15.06 19.68 -32.69
CA GLY A 15 14.55 20.01 -31.37
C GLY A 15 15.16 19.15 -30.25
N LEU A 16 16.32 18.54 -30.53
CA LEU A 16 17.23 17.93 -29.55
C LEU A 16 18.36 18.90 -29.22
N LEU A 17 19.10 18.60 -28.15
CA LEU A 17 20.39 19.23 -27.89
C LEU A 17 21.47 18.43 -28.63
N ARG A 18 22.45 19.11 -29.22
CA ARG A 18 23.64 18.52 -29.84
C ARG A 18 24.89 19.05 -29.15
N TRP A 19 25.89 18.21 -28.98
CA TRP A 19 27.13 18.61 -28.29
C TRP A 19 28.09 19.35 -29.23
N TRP A 20 28.53 20.54 -28.82
CA TRP A 20 29.60 21.33 -29.43
C TRP A 20 30.90 21.12 -28.65
N ASP A 21 31.98 20.74 -29.32
CA ASP A 21 33.27 20.46 -28.66
C ASP A 21 34.18 21.70 -28.51
N GLY A 22 33.71 22.87 -28.94
CA GLY A 22 34.49 24.11 -29.01
C GLY A 22 35.02 24.44 -30.41
N ARG A 23 34.98 23.50 -31.36
CA ARG A 23 35.44 23.66 -32.75
C ARG A 23 34.42 23.18 -33.78
N GLN A 24 33.67 22.12 -33.48
CA GLN A 24 32.67 21.53 -34.37
C GLN A 24 31.54 20.85 -33.57
N TRP A 25 30.43 20.59 -34.26
CA TRP A 25 29.33 19.78 -33.74
C TRP A 25 29.70 18.30 -33.79
N THR A 26 29.40 17.56 -32.73
CA THR A 26 29.60 16.10 -32.66
C THR A 26 28.30 15.36 -32.96
N SER A 27 28.35 14.03 -33.09
CA SER A 27 27.18 13.17 -33.30
C SER A 27 26.37 12.90 -32.03
N ALA A 28 26.82 13.35 -30.86
CA ALA A 28 26.12 13.16 -29.60
C ALA A 28 24.88 14.08 -29.53
N THR A 29 23.72 13.48 -29.30
CA THR A 29 22.43 14.18 -29.14
C THR A 29 21.74 13.79 -27.83
N GLU A 30 21.04 14.74 -27.22
CA GLU A 30 20.30 14.56 -25.96
C GLU A 30 18.90 15.18 -26.06
N LEU A 31 17.92 14.60 -25.37
CA LEU A 31 16.56 15.15 -25.30
C LEU A 31 16.59 16.49 -24.55
N SER A 32 16.14 17.57 -25.21
CA SER A 32 16.00 18.87 -24.54
C SER A 32 14.95 18.78 -23.43
N PRO A 33 15.27 19.14 -22.17
CA PRO A 33 14.32 19.11 -21.05
C PRO A 33 13.07 19.99 -21.27
N GLN A 34 13.12 20.94 -22.22
CA GLN A 34 12.03 21.87 -22.50
C GLN A 34 10.85 21.28 -23.28
N ARG A 35 10.86 19.99 -23.65
CA ARG A 35 9.71 19.31 -24.28
C ARG A 35 8.79 18.57 -23.30
N GLN A 36 8.74 18.99 -22.03
CA GLN A 36 7.50 18.87 -21.25
C GLN A 36 6.57 20.02 -21.64
N THR A 37 5.91 19.92 -22.79
CA THR A 37 4.76 20.80 -23.08
C THR A 37 3.68 20.54 -22.03
N PRO A 38 3.09 21.59 -21.42
CA PRO A 38 1.83 21.45 -20.71
C PRO A 38 0.80 20.89 -21.68
N SER A 39 0.04 19.89 -21.22
CA SER A 39 -1.07 19.32 -21.97
C SER A 39 -1.97 20.42 -22.54
N PRO A 40 -2.44 20.32 -23.80
CA PRO A 40 -3.22 21.37 -24.42
C PRO A 40 -4.56 21.54 -23.69
N ALA A 41 -4.82 22.79 -23.29
CA ALA A 41 -6.14 23.23 -22.91
C ALA A 41 -7.05 23.15 -24.14
N GLY A 42 -8.05 22.27 -24.06
CA GLY A 42 -9.10 22.17 -25.07
C GLY A 42 -10.09 21.06 -24.77
N GLU A 43 -11.05 21.31 -23.87
CA GLU A 43 -12.48 21.27 -24.22
C GLU A 43 -13.34 21.68 -23.02
N HIS A 44 -14.17 22.70 -23.25
CA HIS A 44 -15.18 23.15 -22.33
C HIS A 44 -16.23 22.05 -22.14
N THR A 45 -16.09 21.26 -21.09
CA THR A 45 -17.17 20.42 -20.57
C THR A 45 -18.21 21.33 -19.89
N PRO A 46 -19.52 21.02 -19.98
CA PRO A 46 -20.56 21.78 -19.32
C PRO A 46 -20.31 21.81 -17.81
N GLN A 47 -20.24 23.01 -17.25
CA GLN A 47 -20.03 23.23 -15.83
C GLN A 47 -21.14 22.55 -15.03
N THR A 48 -20.79 21.50 -14.30
CA THR A 48 -21.65 20.87 -13.30
C THR A 48 -21.82 21.80 -12.09
N PRO A 49 -22.88 21.65 -11.28
CA PRO A 49 -23.36 22.68 -10.33
C PRO A 49 -22.44 22.97 -9.12
N MET A 50 -21.19 22.52 -9.13
CA MET A 50 -20.29 22.61 -7.98
C MET A 50 -19.29 23.79 -8.02
N ASP A 51 -19.10 24.46 -9.16
CA ASP A 51 -18.17 25.60 -9.26
C ASP A 51 -18.72 26.94 -8.73
N ARG A 52 -20.01 27.00 -8.37
CA ARG A 52 -20.62 28.22 -7.80
C ARG A 52 -20.23 28.48 -6.34
N ARG A 53 -19.64 27.51 -5.63
CA ARG A 53 -19.31 27.64 -4.19
C ARG A 53 -17.98 28.34 -3.90
N ARG A 54 -17.05 28.40 -4.86
CA ARG A 54 -15.72 29.01 -4.63
C ARG A 54 -15.71 30.55 -4.64
N LYS A 55 -16.74 31.20 -5.20
CA LYS A 55 -16.86 32.67 -5.19
C LYS A 55 -17.48 33.24 -3.90
N TYR A 56 -18.01 32.41 -3.00
CA TYR A 56 -18.57 32.89 -1.73
C TYR A 56 -17.56 32.91 -0.57
N ILE A 57 -16.41 32.25 -0.70
CA ILE A 57 -15.41 32.17 0.38
C ILE A 57 -14.52 33.43 0.42
N LEU A 58 -14.29 34.12 -0.71
CA LEU A 58 -13.59 35.41 -0.71
C LEU A 58 -14.48 36.62 -0.36
N GLY A 59 -15.82 36.50 -0.48
CA GLY A 59 -16.75 37.55 -0.08
C GLY A 59 -17.15 37.52 1.40
N GLY A 60 -17.05 36.34 2.06
CA GLY A 60 -17.46 36.16 3.46
C GLY A 60 -16.52 36.78 4.50
N LEU A 61 -15.24 36.96 4.16
CA LEU A 61 -14.24 37.44 5.11
C LEU A 61 -14.34 38.95 5.40
N ALA A 62 -14.96 39.73 4.51
CA ALA A 62 -15.21 41.16 4.73
C ALA A 62 -16.44 41.41 5.63
N VAL A 63 -17.43 40.52 5.65
CA VAL A 63 -18.64 40.67 6.49
C VAL A 63 -18.37 40.26 7.94
N VAL A 64 -17.51 39.27 8.19
CA VAL A 64 -17.17 38.82 9.55
C VAL A 64 -16.34 39.86 10.31
N VAL A 65 -15.49 40.65 9.63
CA VAL A 65 -14.71 41.73 10.29
C VAL A 65 -15.60 42.93 10.66
N VAL A 66 -16.67 43.20 9.89
CA VAL A 66 -17.65 44.26 10.22
C VAL A 66 -18.65 43.78 11.29
N ALA A 67 -19.04 42.51 11.30
CA ALA A 67 -19.88 41.95 12.37
C ALA A 67 -19.14 41.80 13.70
N ALA A 68 -17.83 41.51 13.69
CA ALA A 68 -17.01 41.40 14.90
C ALA A 68 -16.73 42.77 15.56
N THR A 69 -16.79 43.88 14.81
CA THR A 69 -16.63 45.23 15.39
C THR A 69 -17.94 45.82 15.92
N ILE A 70 -19.11 45.33 15.48
CA ILE A 70 -20.42 45.72 16.04
C ILE A 70 -20.84 44.78 17.20
N GLY A 71 -20.34 43.54 17.25
CA GLY A 71 -20.68 42.57 18.30
C GLY A 71 -20.06 42.83 19.68
N THR A 72 -19.00 43.63 19.80
CA THR A 72 -18.28 43.85 21.07
C THR A 72 -18.80 45.03 21.90
N THR A 73 -19.82 45.76 21.46
CA THR A 73 -20.41 46.88 22.24
C THR A 73 -21.78 46.57 22.84
N ALA A 74 -22.29 45.34 22.70
CA ALA A 74 -23.63 44.95 23.18
C ALA A 74 -23.65 43.83 24.24
N TRP A 75 -22.51 43.47 24.83
CA TRP A 75 -22.43 42.52 25.95
C TRP A 75 -21.95 43.19 27.24
N GLN A 76 -22.64 44.27 27.61
CA GLN A 76 -22.68 44.82 28.97
C GLN A 76 -24.07 45.38 29.22
N LYS A 77 -25.03 44.51 29.52
CA LYS A 77 -26.25 44.76 30.34
C LYS A 77 -27.25 43.62 30.15
N ALA A 78 -27.37 42.77 31.17
CA ALA A 78 -28.63 42.14 31.57
C ALA A 78 -28.39 41.40 32.90
N ASP A 79 -28.36 42.18 33.98
CA ASP A 79 -28.82 41.70 35.29
C ASP A 79 -30.35 41.78 35.34
N ASP A 80 -30.93 40.99 36.25
CA ASP A 80 -32.32 40.97 36.72
C ASP A 80 -33.37 40.23 35.89
N ILE A 81 -33.46 38.90 36.07
CA ILE A 81 -34.76 38.22 36.25
C ILE A 81 -34.64 37.10 37.31
N ARG A 82 -35.16 37.37 38.52
CA ARG A 82 -35.67 36.35 39.44
C ARG A 82 -36.95 35.74 38.87
N PRO A 83 -37.17 34.44 39.08
CA PRO A 83 -38.47 34.03 39.56
C PRO A 83 -38.36 33.24 40.87
N ASP A 84 -39.17 33.68 41.83
CA ASP A 84 -39.52 32.93 43.02
C ASP A 84 -40.11 31.57 42.63
N THR A 85 -39.63 30.48 43.22
CA THR A 85 -40.47 29.29 43.44
C THR A 85 -40.14 28.69 44.80
N ARG A 86 -41.18 28.68 45.63
CA ARG A 86 -41.21 28.27 47.02
C ARG A 86 -41.58 26.78 47.08
N ALA A 87 -40.89 26.06 47.96
CA ALA A 87 -41.33 24.86 48.69
C ALA A 87 -41.84 23.64 47.90
N ALA A 88 -41.17 22.50 48.08
CA ALA A 88 -41.61 21.50 49.06
C ALA A 88 -40.64 20.30 49.15
N SER A 89 -40.48 19.83 50.39
CA SER A 89 -40.22 18.44 50.81
C SER A 89 -38.82 17.85 50.63
N ALA A 90 -38.08 17.94 51.73
CA ALA A 90 -37.04 16.99 52.10
C ALA A 90 -37.67 15.71 52.69
N GLU A 91 -37.29 14.54 52.19
CA GLU A 91 -37.38 13.27 52.91
C GLU A 91 -36.03 12.55 52.89
N LYS A 92 -35.36 12.69 54.03
CA LYS A 92 -34.66 11.69 54.85
C LYS A 92 -34.02 10.45 54.20
N LEU A 93 -32.70 10.37 54.45
CA LEU A 93 -31.81 9.22 54.53
C LEU A 93 -32.46 7.84 54.77
N THR A 94 -31.96 6.83 54.05
CA THR A 94 -31.62 5.52 54.65
C THR A 94 -30.43 4.93 53.89
N VAL A 95 -29.24 4.97 54.53
CA VAL A 95 -28.05 4.22 54.13
C VAL A 95 -28.12 2.87 54.84
N THR A 96 -28.08 1.77 54.09
CA THR A 96 -27.90 0.43 54.67
C THR A 96 -26.51 -0.07 54.30
N GLU A 97 -25.65 -0.02 55.30
CA GLU A 97 -24.34 -0.65 55.35
C GLU A 97 -24.54 -2.15 55.61
N THR A 98 -23.89 -3.03 54.84
CA THR A 98 -23.81 -4.46 55.17
C THR A 98 -22.37 -4.91 55.04
N THR A 99 -21.68 -4.84 56.18
CA THR A 99 -20.45 -5.55 56.47
C THR A 99 -20.77 -7.03 56.69
N ARG A 100 -20.08 -7.95 56.00
CA ARG A 100 -19.95 -9.34 56.47
C ARG A 100 -18.57 -9.89 56.22
N THR A 101 -17.95 -10.25 57.33
CA THR A 101 -16.62 -10.83 57.54
C THR A 101 -16.49 -12.27 57.03
N ALA A 102 -15.24 -12.63 56.68
CA ALA A 102 -14.71 -13.93 56.23
C ALA A 102 -14.94 -15.12 57.19
N PRO A 103 -14.63 -16.37 56.77
CA PRO A 103 -13.30 -16.98 57.04
C PRO A 103 -12.77 -17.90 55.89
N THR A 104 -11.47 -17.88 55.54
CA THR A 104 -10.36 -18.76 55.99
C THR A 104 -10.12 -20.02 55.13
N THR A 105 -8.94 -20.04 54.50
CA THR A 105 -8.00 -21.15 54.21
C THR A 105 -8.42 -22.34 53.34
N THR A 106 -7.69 -22.55 52.23
CA THR A 106 -7.08 -23.84 51.88
C THR A 106 -5.79 -23.64 51.08
N THR A 107 -4.69 -24.10 51.69
CA THR A 107 -3.36 -24.29 51.13
C THR A 107 -3.32 -25.56 50.30
N GLN A 108 -2.85 -25.51 49.05
CA GLN A 108 -2.18 -26.67 48.42
C GLN A 108 -0.98 -26.21 47.59
N SER A 109 0.19 -26.71 47.98
CA SER A 109 1.46 -26.70 47.24
C SER A 109 1.65 -28.04 46.51
N THR A 110 2.70 -28.08 45.67
CA THR A 110 3.27 -29.18 44.84
C THR A 110 2.60 -29.34 43.47
N THR A 111 3.29 -29.22 42.33
CA THR A 111 4.62 -29.76 42.00
C THR A 111 5.33 -28.95 40.89
N SER A 112 6.60 -28.68 41.16
CA SER A 112 7.73 -28.45 40.25
C SER A 112 7.54 -28.76 38.76
N ALA A 113 7.63 -27.72 37.92
CA ALA A 113 8.22 -27.80 36.59
C ALA A 113 9.08 -26.56 36.36
N LYS A 114 10.35 -26.80 36.04
CA LYS A 114 11.39 -25.86 35.64
C LYS A 114 10.84 -24.79 34.69
N PRO A 115 11.08 -23.48 34.91
CA PRO A 115 10.82 -22.48 33.89
C PRO A 115 11.85 -22.72 32.79
N GLU A 116 11.45 -23.39 31.72
CA GLU A 116 12.10 -23.18 30.43
C GLU A 116 11.83 -21.74 30.07
N THR A 117 12.89 -20.94 30.15
CA THR A 117 13.01 -19.62 29.58
C THR A 117 12.69 -19.75 28.09
N MET A 118 11.41 -19.69 27.73
CA MET A 118 11.01 -19.36 26.37
C MET A 118 11.47 -17.93 26.17
N SER A 119 12.65 -17.83 25.58
CA SER A 119 13.15 -16.65 24.92
C SER A 119 12.08 -16.22 23.93
N THR A 120 11.22 -15.30 24.37
CA THR A 120 10.36 -14.49 23.52
C THR A 120 11.29 -13.71 22.60
N ALA A 121 11.69 -14.34 21.50
CA ALA A 121 12.16 -13.61 20.35
C ALA A 121 11.01 -12.67 19.99
N ALA A 122 11.25 -11.37 20.10
CA ALA A 122 10.37 -10.37 19.55
C ALA A 122 10.23 -10.70 18.07
N VAL A 123 9.10 -11.29 17.70
CA VAL A 123 8.70 -11.40 16.30
C VAL A 123 8.52 -9.96 15.87
N GLU A 124 9.49 -9.44 15.12
CA GLU A 124 9.31 -8.23 14.34
C GLU A 124 8.07 -8.51 13.49
N LEU A 125 6.94 -7.89 13.87
CA LEU A 125 5.68 -8.08 13.19
C LEU A 125 5.85 -7.49 11.80
N ASP A 126 6.09 -8.38 10.84
CA ASP A 126 6.17 -8.06 9.43
C ASP A 126 4.86 -7.37 9.01
N ILE A 127 4.93 -6.05 8.79
CA ILE A 127 3.76 -5.24 8.44
C ILE A 127 3.38 -5.61 7.02
N ALA A 128 2.10 -5.92 6.78
CA ALA A 128 1.62 -6.19 5.42
C ALA A 128 1.99 -5.02 4.49
N GLU A 129 2.60 -5.29 3.33
CA GLU A 129 2.80 -4.25 2.33
C GLU A 129 1.44 -3.74 1.83
N TYR A 130 1.25 -2.42 1.86
CA TYR A 130 -0.02 -1.81 1.50
C TYR A 130 0.14 -0.52 0.69
N TRP A 131 -0.85 -0.25 -0.16
CA TRP A 131 -1.03 1.06 -0.79
C TRP A 131 -2.23 1.77 -0.17
N GLN A 132 -2.02 3.00 0.32
CA GLN A 132 -3.08 3.79 0.93
C GLN A 132 -3.76 4.71 -0.10
N ARG A 133 -5.09 4.67 -0.14
CA ARG A 133 -5.94 5.68 -0.81
C ARG A 133 -6.85 6.37 0.19
N VAL A 134 -6.96 7.70 0.12
CA VAL A 134 -7.98 8.45 0.85
C VAL A 134 -9.19 8.58 -0.07
N ASP A 135 -10.29 7.90 0.25
CA ASP A 135 -11.49 7.88 -0.60
C ASP A 135 -12.28 9.18 -0.45
N ARG A 136 -12.41 9.67 0.79
CA ARG A 136 -13.05 10.93 1.18
C ARG A 136 -12.69 11.26 2.62
N ASP A 137 -13.07 12.45 3.10
CA ASP A 137 -12.79 12.88 4.48
C ASP A 137 -13.24 11.82 5.51
N GLY A 138 -12.29 11.33 6.31
CA GLY A 138 -12.52 10.30 7.32
C GLY A 138 -12.62 8.87 6.79
N TYR A 139 -12.35 8.59 5.51
CA TYR A 139 -12.38 7.25 4.93
C TYR A 139 -11.10 6.94 4.15
N ILE A 140 -10.46 5.83 4.51
CA ILE A 140 -9.22 5.34 3.90
C ILE A 140 -9.45 3.90 3.43
N THR A 141 -8.87 3.57 2.27
CA THR A 141 -8.72 2.19 1.82
C THR A 141 -7.23 1.82 1.79
N LEU A 142 -6.89 0.70 2.41
CA LEU A 142 -5.57 0.05 2.32
C LEU A 142 -5.71 -1.11 1.33
N ASN A 143 -5.08 -0.96 0.17
CA ASN A 143 -5.00 -2.04 -0.81
C ASN A 143 -3.81 -2.93 -0.45
N VAL A 144 -4.06 -4.23 -0.28
CA VAL A 144 -3.02 -5.23 -0.05
C VAL A 144 -3.07 -6.28 -1.16
N TRP A 145 -1.90 -6.84 -1.50
CA TRP A 145 -1.79 -7.89 -2.51
C TRP A 145 -1.09 -9.12 -1.91
N GLY A 146 -1.71 -10.29 -2.04
CA GLY A 146 -1.23 -11.55 -1.45
C GLY A 146 -2.05 -12.02 -0.25
N SER A 147 -1.51 -13.00 0.47
CA SER A 147 -2.15 -13.61 1.65
C SER A 147 -1.52 -13.07 2.93
N TYR A 148 -2.32 -12.42 3.78
CA TYR A 148 -1.88 -11.88 5.06
C TYR A 148 -2.69 -12.48 6.22
N THR A 149 -2.02 -12.68 7.34
CA THR A 149 -2.68 -13.06 8.60
C THR A 149 -3.41 -11.86 9.21
N ALA A 150 -4.37 -12.13 10.10
CA ALA A 150 -5.08 -11.08 10.83
C ALA A 150 -4.11 -10.13 11.58
N ALA A 151 -3.03 -10.68 12.16
CA ALA A 151 -2.03 -9.89 12.86
C ALA A 151 -1.26 -8.92 11.94
N GLN A 152 -0.94 -9.35 10.71
CA GLN A 152 -0.26 -8.50 9.72
C GLN A 152 -1.16 -7.38 9.20
N LEU A 153 -2.44 -7.68 8.97
CA LEU A 153 -3.44 -6.68 8.57
C LEU A 153 -3.72 -5.68 9.69
N GLU A 154 -3.80 -6.15 10.94
CA GLU A 154 -3.94 -5.27 12.10
C GLU A 154 -2.69 -4.40 12.31
N ALA A 155 -1.49 -4.93 12.02
CA ALA A 155 -0.25 -4.15 12.04
C ALA A 155 -0.26 -3.03 10.99
N ALA A 156 -0.71 -3.30 9.76
CA ALA A 156 -0.88 -2.28 8.72
C ALA A 156 -1.91 -1.20 9.12
N PHE A 157 -3.03 -1.61 9.73
CA PHE A 157 -4.00 -0.67 10.30
C PHE A 157 -3.38 0.24 11.38
N ARG A 158 -2.61 -0.35 12.31
CA ARG A 158 -1.93 0.39 13.38
C ARG A 158 -0.89 1.36 12.84
N ASP A 159 -0.11 0.95 11.84
CA ASP A 159 0.87 1.80 11.17
C ASP A 159 0.23 3.07 10.59
N VAL A 160 -0.93 2.93 9.90
CA VAL A 160 -1.68 4.07 9.37
C VAL A 160 -2.16 5.00 10.47
N ARG A 161 -2.75 4.46 11.55
CA ARG A 161 -3.20 5.25 12.70
C ARG A 161 -2.05 6.03 13.32
N ASP A 162 -0.91 5.37 13.53
CA ASP A 162 0.26 5.97 14.19
C ASP A 162 0.86 7.07 13.30
N ARG A 163 0.93 6.85 11.98
CA ARG A 163 1.28 7.89 11.01
C ARG A 163 0.35 9.08 11.11
N TYR A 164 -0.97 8.88 11.07
CA TYR A 164 -1.95 9.97 11.12
C TYR A 164 -1.90 10.76 12.43
N THR A 165 -1.62 10.06 13.53
CA THR A 165 -1.36 10.68 14.83
C THR A 165 -0.09 11.55 14.78
N SER A 166 0.99 11.05 14.18
CA SER A 166 2.28 11.76 14.11
C SER A 166 2.24 13.03 13.25
N ILE A 167 1.48 13.02 12.15
CA ILE A 167 1.26 14.19 11.29
C ILE A 167 0.17 15.12 11.83
N LYS A 168 -0.41 14.81 13.00
CA LYS A 168 -1.44 15.60 13.68
C LYS A 168 -2.71 15.79 12.86
N GLU A 169 -3.14 14.75 12.15
CA GLU A 169 -4.47 14.73 11.57
C GLU A 169 -5.54 14.81 12.67
N SER A 170 -6.74 15.22 12.28
CA SER A 170 -7.87 15.40 13.20
C SER A 170 -9.04 14.49 12.85
N GLY A 171 -10.00 14.39 13.75
CA GLY A 171 -11.23 13.63 13.53
C GLY A 171 -11.04 12.12 13.64
N GLY A 172 -12.03 11.42 13.06
CA GLY A 172 -12.21 9.98 13.12
C GLY A 172 -12.14 9.38 11.73
N TRP A 173 -11.49 8.23 11.65
CA TRP A 173 -11.15 7.59 10.39
C TRP A 173 -11.72 6.18 10.36
N PHE A 174 -12.35 5.83 9.25
CA PHE A 174 -12.81 4.50 8.91
C PHE A 174 -11.87 3.93 7.86
N VAL A 175 -11.30 2.76 8.16
CA VAL A 175 -10.30 2.09 7.34
C VAL A 175 -10.92 0.83 6.76
N SER A 176 -10.88 0.75 5.44
CA SER A 176 -11.18 -0.43 4.66
C SER A 176 -9.86 -1.12 4.30
N ILE A 177 -9.73 -2.43 4.50
CA ILE A 177 -8.59 -3.18 3.96
C ILE A 177 -9.11 -4.10 2.87
N ASP A 178 -8.74 -3.79 1.64
CA ASP A 178 -9.25 -4.42 0.42
C ASP A 178 -8.12 -5.11 -0.34
N CYS A 179 -8.46 -6.17 -1.05
CA CYS A 179 -7.55 -6.79 -1.99
C CYS A 179 -7.36 -5.92 -3.22
N GLY A 180 -6.14 -5.45 -3.46
CA GLY A 180 -5.87 -4.58 -4.59
C GLY A 180 -4.38 -4.44 -4.86
N LYS A 181 -4.00 -4.42 -6.14
CA LYS A 181 -2.63 -4.15 -6.56
C LYS A 181 -2.48 -2.67 -6.90
N GLY A 182 -1.79 -1.93 -6.03
CA GLY A 182 -1.53 -0.51 -6.21
C GLY A 182 -2.54 0.43 -5.55
N MET A 183 -2.17 1.72 -5.51
CA MET A 183 -2.92 2.79 -4.81
C MET A 183 -4.32 3.04 -5.39
N ASN A 184 -4.49 2.85 -6.70
CA ASN A 184 -5.75 3.15 -7.38
C ASN A 184 -6.63 1.91 -7.60
N ALA A 185 -6.30 0.77 -6.99
CA ALA A 185 -7.11 -0.45 -7.15
C ALA A 185 -8.45 -0.30 -6.43
N GLU A 186 -9.56 -0.50 -7.16
CA GLU A 186 -10.93 -0.39 -6.64
C GLU A 186 -11.68 -1.72 -6.83
N GLY A 187 -12.74 -1.94 -6.05
CA GLY A 187 -13.60 -3.13 -6.18
C GLY A 187 -12.98 -4.44 -5.69
N GLY A 188 -11.89 -4.35 -4.94
CA GLY A 188 -11.26 -5.47 -4.25
C GLY A 188 -12.17 -6.17 -3.25
N GLY A 189 -11.92 -7.46 -3.02
CA GLY A 189 -12.55 -8.19 -1.93
C GLY A 189 -12.13 -7.62 -0.57
N ARG A 190 -13.09 -7.37 0.33
CA ARG A 190 -12.84 -6.86 1.69
C ARG A 190 -12.19 -7.94 2.55
N LEU A 191 -11.10 -7.59 3.22
CA LEU A 191 -10.41 -8.45 4.19
C LEU A 191 -10.73 -8.08 5.63
N ALA A 192 -10.69 -6.79 5.93
CA ALA A 192 -10.85 -6.28 7.28
C ALA A 192 -11.40 -4.85 7.27
N ASN A 193 -11.95 -4.45 8.41
CA ASN A 193 -12.36 -3.09 8.69
C ASN A 193 -11.64 -2.60 9.94
N GLY A 194 -11.39 -1.30 9.99
CA GLY A 194 -10.90 -0.65 11.19
C GLY A 194 -11.50 0.74 11.34
N LYS A 195 -11.39 1.30 12.54
CA LYS A 195 -11.67 2.71 12.78
C LYS A 195 -10.85 3.22 13.95
N PHE A 196 -10.46 4.49 13.90
CA PHE A 196 -9.72 5.14 14.99
C PHE A 196 -10.13 6.60 15.18
N ALA A 197 -10.04 7.08 16.42
CA ALA A 197 -10.40 8.43 16.81
C ALA A 197 -9.17 9.20 17.33
N LEU A 198 -8.76 10.26 16.63
CA LEU A 198 -7.57 11.05 17.03
C LEU A 198 -7.92 12.12 18.09
N ASP A 199 -9.15 12.61 18.09
CA ASP A 199 -9.62 13.67 18.98
C ASP A 199 -11.10 13.50 19.39
N SER A 200 -11.68 14.51 20.04
CA SER A 200 -13.09 14.49 20.47
C SER A 200 -14.07 14.49 19.30
N LEU A 201 -13.72 15.09 18.16
CA LEU A 201 -14.54 15.02 16.96
C LEU A 201 -14.52 13.59 16.41
N GLY A 202 -13.34 12.97 16.37
CA GLY A 202 -13.18 11.58 15.95
C GLY A 202 -13.89 10.59 16.84
N ALA A 203 -13.89 10.82 18.15
CA ALA A 203 -14.66 10.05 19.11
C ALA A 203 -16.16 10.09 18.76
N ALA A 204 -16.68 11.28 18.46
CA ALA A 204 -18.08 11.45 18.05
C ALA A 204 -18.39 10.80 16.68
N GLN A 205 -17.45 10.82 15.73
CA GLN A 205 -17.64 10.25 14.40
C GLN A 205 -17.61 8.71 14.40
N THR A 206 -16.72 8.10 15.19
CA THR A 206 -16.48 6.65 15.19
C THR A 206 -17.20 5.88 16.30
N GLY A 207 -17.72 6.60 17.30
CA GLY A 207 -18.27 6.02 18.52
C GLY A 207 -17.20 5.48 19.48
N LEU A 208 -15.92 5.73 19.22
CA LEU A 208 -14.81 5.33 20.07
C LEU A 208 -14.50 6.39 21.13
N GLN A 209 -13.70 6.03 22.13
CA GLN A 209 -13.08 7.02 23.02
C GLN A 209 -11.97 7.77 22.27
N ARG A 210 -11.61 8.96 22.76
CA ARG A 210 -10.48 9.72 22.22
C ARG A 210 -9.19 8.90 22.30
N GLY A 211 -8.48 8.78 21.18
CA GLY A 211 -7.29 7.93 21.04
C GLY A 211 -7.60 6.45 20.85
N GLY A 212 -8.87 6.05 20.85
CA GLY A 212 -9.30 4.66 20.67
C GLY A 212 -9.19 4.19 19.23
N SER A 213 -9.07 2.87 19.06
CA SER A 213 -9.12 2.19 17.77
C SER A 213 -9.78 0.83 17.89
N GLU A 214 -10.44 0.39 16.83
CA GLU A 214 -11.08 -0.92 16.70
C GLU A 214 -10.69 -1.53 15.35
N PHE A 215 -10.42 -2.82 15.32
CA PHE A 215 -10.04 -3.59 14.13
C PHE A 215 -10.83 -4.90 14.13
N GLU A 216 -11.37 -5.25 12.97
CA GLU A 216 -12.20 -6.44 12.80
C GLU A 216 -11.90 -7.10 11.45
N MET A 217 -11.61 -8.40 11.48
CA MET A 217 -11.54 -9.22 10.27
C MET A 217 -12.95 -9.49 9.75
N VAL A 218 -13.14 -9.52 8.44
CA VAL A 218 -14.39 -10.05 7.87
C VAL A 218 -14.46 -11.55 8.16
N ASP A 219 -15.64 -12.05 8.56
CA ASP A 219 -15.85 -13.48 8.92
C ASP A 219 -15.39 -14.45 7.84
N THR A 220 -15.62 -14.08 6.58
CA THR A 220 -15.16 -14.79 5.39
C THR A 220 -14.40 -13.79 4.51
N PRO A 221 -13.13 -13.48 4.82
CA PRO A 221 -12.38 -12.53 4.03
C PRO A 221 -12.22 -13.11 2.63
N ALA A 222 -12.49 -12.31 1.60
CA ALA A 222 -12.22 -12.74 0.24
C ALA A 222 -10.72 -13.06 0.14
N ALA A 223 -10.36 -14.20 -0.44
CA ALA A 223 -8.97 -14.42 -0.79
C ALA A 223 -8.57 -13.31 -1.77
N CYS A 224 -7.50 -12.58 -1.46
CA CYS A 224 -6.95 -11.69 -2.47
C CYS A 224 -6.58 -12.52 -3.68
N PRO A 225 -6.78 -11.99 -4.90
CA PRO A 225 -6.26 -12.64 -6.08
C PRO A 225 -4.76 -12.82 -5.83
N THR A 226 -4.34 -14.06 -5.59
CA THR A 226 -2.95 -14.41 -5.77
C THR A 226 -2.70 -14.29 -7.26
N ALA A 227 -1.54 -13.81 -7.64
CA ALA A 227 -1.11 -13.86 -9.03
C ALA A 227 -1.44 -15.27 -9.59
N GLU A 228 -2.42 -15.35 -10.48
CA GLU A 228 -2.81 -16.60 -11.12
C GLU A 228 -2.39 -16.54 -12.58
N ALA A 229 -1.89 -17.66 -13.10
CA ALA A 229 -1.51 -17.74 -14.49
C ALA A 229 -2.76 -17.58 -15.37
N PRO A 230 -2.62 -17.05 -16.60
CA PRO A 230 -3.70 -17.10 -17.57
C PRO A 230 -4.21 -18.53 -17.75
N ALA A 231 -5.53 -18.69 -17.86
CA ALA A 231 -6.13 -20.01 -18.06
C ALA A 231 -5.55 -20.67 -19.32
N GLY A 232 -5.03 -21.90 -19.18
CA GLY A 232 -4.40 -22.64 -20.27
C GLY A 232 -2.93 -22.29 -20.54
N ALA A 233 -2.33 -21.34 -19.81
CA ALA A 233 -0.90 -21.07 -19.93
C ALA A 233 -0.06 -22.25 -19.41
N VAL A 234 1.05 -22.53 -20.08
CA VAL A 234 2.05 -23.49 -19.61
C VAL A 234 2.63 -23.02 -18.27
N SER A 235 2.74 -23.94 -17.31
CA SER A 235 3.31 -23.65 -15.99
C SER A 235 4.84 -23.71 -16.01
N ALA A 236 5.51 -22.97 -15.13
CA ALA A 236 6.96 -23.06 -14.98
C ALA A 236 7.43 -24.49 -14.68
N ARG A 237 6.63 -25.27 -13.95
CA ARG A 237 6.89 -26.70 -13.71
C ARG A 237 6.83 -27.52 -15.00
N ALA A 238 5.83 -27.29 -15.85
CA ALA A 238 5.71 -27.99 -17.12
C ALA A 238 6.90 -27.71 -18.06
N VAL A 239 7.46 -26.50 -18.03
CA VAL A 239 8.71 -26.19 -18.75
C VAL A 239 9.87 -27.06 -18.27
N VAL A 240 10.09 -27.15 -16.95
CA VAL A 240 11.15 -27.98 -16.38
C VAL A 240 10.97 -29.46 -16.71
N ASP A 241 9.72 -29.95 -16.66
CA ASP A 241 9.40 -31.33 -17.02
C ASP A 241 9.66 -31.58 -18.51
N ALA A 242 9.35 -30.63 -19.40
CA ALA A 242 9.65 -30.71 -20.83
C ALA A 242 11.16 -30.74 -21.12
N VAL A 243 11.94 -29.89 -20.45
CA VAL A 243 13.41 -29.90 -20.53
C VAL A 243 13.98 -31.26 -20.13
N THR A 244 13.48 -31.81 -19.03
CA THR A 244 13.89 -33.15 -18.54
C THR A 244 13.50 -34.24 -19.54
N ALA A 245 12.30 -34.18 -20.12
CA ALA A 245 11.82 -35.13 -21.12
C ALA A 245 12.62 -35.09 -22.42
N ALA A 246 13.17 -33.93 -22.79
CA ALA A 246 14.07 -33.76 -23.92
C ALA A 246 15.50 -34.28 -23.66
N GLY A 247 15.79 -34.77 -22.45
CA GLY A 247 17.11 -35.30 -22.07
C GLY A 247 18.16 -34.23 -21.77
N LEU A 248 17.74 -32.97 -21.61
CA LEU A 248 18.63 -31.87 -21.20
C LEU A 248 18.76 -31.83 -19.67
N PRO A 249 19.88 -31.30 -19.14
CA PRO A 249 20.07 -31.24 -17.69
C PRO A 249 19.13 -30.21 -17.05
N ALA A 250 18.49 -30.62 -15.96
CA ALA A 250 17.60 -29.82 -15.10
C ALA A 250 17.76 -30.31 -13.65
N ARG A 251 18.96 -30.15 -13.10
CA ARG A 251 19.37 -30.75 -11.82
C ARG A 251 18.68 -30.08 -10.63
N ASP A 252 18.29 -30.89 -9.65
CA ASP A 252 17.62 -30.49 -8.41
C ASP A 252 16.48 -29.46 -8.59
N PRO A 253 15.38 -29.83 -9.29
CA PRO A 253 14.27 -28.92 -9.53
C PRO A 253 13.48 -28.66 -8.25
N ARG A 254 13.40 -27.38 -7.85
CA ARG A 254 12.79 -26.90 -6.60
C ARG A 254 11.70 -25.87 -6.89
N VAL A 255 10.55 -26.01 -6.23
CA VAL A 255 9.48 -24.99 -6.25
C VAL A 255 9.84 -23.90 -5.25
N ASN A 256 10.08 -22.70 -5.77
CA ASN A 256 10.67 -21.59 -5.06
C ASN A 256 9.82 -20.31 -5.21
N THR A 257 8.51 -20.48 -5.49
CA THR A 257 7.55 -19.39 -5.73
C THR A 257 7.58 -18.31 -4.65
N SER A 258 7.79 -18.67 -3.37
CA SER A 258 7.88 -17.71 -2.28
C SER A 258 8.95 -16.62 -2.49
N PHE A 259 10.01 -16.90 -3.25
CA PHE A 259 11.08 -15.93 -3.53
C PHE A 259 10.73 -14.90 -4.60
N CYS A 260 9.62 -15.06 -5.32
CA CYS A 260 9.25 -14.16 -6.42
C CYS A 260 7.86 -13.51 -6.24
N VAL A 261 7.13 -13.81 -5.15
CA VAL A 261 5.76 -13.31 -4.93
C VAL A 261 5.68 -11.79 -5.02
N ASP A 262 6.65 -11.08 -4.44
CA ASP A 262 6.71 -9.61 -4.42
C ASP A 262 6.85 -9.02 -5.84
N SER A 263 7.45 -9.77 -6.78
CA SER A 263 7.52 -9.38 -8.19
C SER A 263 6.21 -9.63 -8.96
N GLY A 264 5.21 -10.24 -8.34
CA GLY A 264 3.95 -10.65 -8.97
C GLY A 264 4.04 -11.96 -9.75
N CYS A 265 5.02 -12.80 -9.42
CA CYS A 265 5.24 -14.12 -9.97
C CYS A 265 4.18 -15.10 -9.47
N VAL A 266 3.63 -15.90 -10.39
CA VAL A 266 2.67 -16.97 -10.15
C VAL A 266 3.40 -18.24 -9.69
N GLN A 267 4.50 -18.56 -10.37
CA GLN A 267 5.28 -19.76 -10.10
C GLN A 267 6.74 -19.51 -10.42
N LEU A 268 7.62 -19.98 -9.53
CA LEU A 268 9.05 -20.08 -9.80
C LEU A 268 9.50 -21.52 -9.55
N VAL A 269 10.12 -22.11 -10.56
CA VAL A 269 10.84 -23.37 -10.42
C VAL A 269 12.30 -23.11 -10.74
N THR A 270 13.18 -23.41 -9.79
CA THR A 270 14.63 -23.27 -9.96
C THR A 270 15.25 -24.64 -10.09
N THR A 271 16.21 -24.79 -10.99
CA THR A 271 17.13 -25.92 -11.07
C THR A 271 18.54 -25.39 -10.78
N ASP A 272 19.55 -26.26 -10.75
CA ASP A 272 20.94 -25.82 -10.71
C ASP A 272 21.41 -25.26 -12.06
N ASP A 273 20.67 -25.55 -13.14
CA ASP A 273 21.03 -25.19 -14.51
C ASP A 273 20.33 -23.92 -14.99
N PHE A 274 19.12 -23.62 -14.52
CA PHE A 274 18.31 -22.46 -14.91
C PHE A 274 17.15 -22.23 -13.93
N SER A 275 16.44 -21.11 -14.07
CA SER A 275 15.20 -20.84 -13.34
C SER A 275 14.08 -20.47 -14.31
N VAL A 276 12.87 -20.98 -14.08
CA VAL A 276 11.69 -20.66 -14.88
C VAL A 276 10.71 -19.88 -14.01
N TYR A 277 10.35 -18.69 -14.48
CA TYR A 277 9.36 -17.82 -13.86
C TYR A 277 8.09 -17.79 -14.70
N GLN A 278 6.94 -17.81 -14.04
CA GLN A 278 5.63 -17.61 -14.64
C GLN A 278 4.97 -16.39 -14.01
N TYR A 279 4.38 -15.53 -14.84
CA TYR A 279 3.67 -14.33 -14.41
C TYR A 279 2.19 -14.35 -14.82
N VAL A 280 1.44 -13.40 -14.27
CA VAL A 280 0.02 -13.20 -14.58
C VAL A 280 -0.21 -12.69 -16.00
N ASP A 281 0.76 -11.95 -16.55
CA ASP A 281 0.69 -11.35 -17.87
C ASP A 281 2.10 -11.14 -18.45
N GLU A 282 2.18 -10.96 -19.76
CA GLU A 282 3.43 -10.78 -20.49
C GLU A 282 4.13 -9.47 -20.10
N THR A 283 3.39 -8.43 -19.73
CA THR A 283 4.01 -7.16 -19.31
C THR A 283 4.78 -7.35 -18.00
N ALA A 284 4.25 -8.14 -17.06
CA ALA A 284 4.91 -8.51 -15.83
C ALA A 284 6.15 -9.39 -16.06
N ALA A 285 6.04 -10.38 -16.96
CA ALA A 285 7.17 -11.19 -17.38
C ALA A 285 8.29 -10.31 -17.99
N THR A 286 7.95 -9.42 -18.92
CA THR A 286 8.91 -8.51 -19.58
C THR A 286 9.58 -7.57 -18.59
N ARG A 287 8.84 -7.00 -17.63
CA ARG A 287 9.44 -6.14 -16.60
C ARG A 287 10.50 -6.87 -15.78
N GLN A 288 10.32 -8.17 -15.51
CA GLN A 288 11.30 -8.93 -14.75
C GLN A 288 12.44 -9.44 -15.65
N ALA A 289 12.15 -9.88 -16.87
CA ALA A 289 13.15 -10.38 -17.79
C ALA A 289 14.23 -9.32 -18.08
N THR A 290 13.86 -8.04 -18.21
CA THR A 290 14.81 -6.95 -18.45
C THR A 290 15.78 -6.68 -17.30
N VAL A 291 15.51 -7.19 -16.10
CA VAL A 291 16.41 -7.07 -14.94
C VAL A 291 17.61 -8.02 -15.08
N TYR A 292 17.47 -9.09 -15.86
CA TYR A 292 18.49 -10.12 -15.99
C TYR A 292 19.10 -10.10 -17.40
N PRO A 293 20.44 -10.13 -17.54
CA PRO A 293 21.10 -10.03 -18.83
C PRO A 293 20.98 -11.31 -19.68
N LEU A 294 20.86 -12.48 -19.04
CA LEU A 294 20.81 -13.77 -19.72
C LEU A 294 19.47 -14.48 -19.47
N THR A 295 18.50 -14.14 -20.31
CA THR A 295 17.13 -14.68 -20.25
C THR A 295 16.56 -15.01 -21.61
N HIS A 296 15.57 -15.89 -21.63
CA HIS A 296 14.70 -16.14 -22.79
C HIS A 296 13.24 -16.08 -22.36
N GLN A 297 12.41 -15.28 -23.03
CA GLN A 297 11.00 -15.06 -22.66
C GLN A 297 10.08 -15.50 -23.79
N VAL A 298 8.98 -16.18 -23.41
CA VAL A 298 7.86 -16.52 -24.29
C VAL A 298 6.55 -16.24 -23.55
N GLY A 299 5.82 -15.21 -23.96
CA GLY A 299 4.57 -14.78 -23.33
C GLY A 299 4.74 -14.48 -21.83
N VAL A 300 3.99 -15.21 -20.99
CA VAL A 300 4.01 -15.05 -19.52
C VAL A 300 5.13 -15.82 -18.82
N LEU A 301 5.92 -16.59 -19.55
CA LEU A 301 7.04 -17.37 -19.03
C LEU A 301 8.36 -16.70 -19.42
N PHE A 302 9.32 -16.69 -18.51
CA PHE A 302 10.71 -16.47 -18.91
C PHE A 302 11.65 -17.40 -18.15
N MET A 303 12.68 -17.85 -18.87
CA MET A 303 13.80 -18.61 -18.34
C MET A 303 14.96 -17.67 -18.05
N ARG A 304 15.52 -17.77 -16.86
CA ARG A 304 16.78 -17.14 -16.45
C ARG A 304 17.88 -18.19 -16.43
N PHE A 305 19.01 -17.86 -17.02
CA PHE A 305 20.20 -18.70 -16.99
C PHE A 305 21.19 -18.18 -15.94
N THR A 306 21.91 -19.10 -15.30
CA THR A 306 22.89 -18.81 -14.25
C THR A 306 24.22 -18.43 -14.90
N GLU A 307 24.64 -17.18 -14.79
CA GLU A 307 25.89 -16.69 -15.41
C GLU A 307 27.14 -17.05 -14.61
N ASP A 308 27.02 -17.04 -13.28
CA ASP A 308 28.13 -17.17 -12.34
C ASP A 308 27.75 -18.01 -11.10
N GLY A 309 28.74 -18.32 -10.26
CA GLY A 309 28.56 -19.13 -9.05
C GLY A 309 28.99 -20.59 -9.23
N SER A 310 28.47 -21.47 -8.36
CA SER A 310 28.94 -22.88 -8.29
C SER A 310 28.44 -23.75 -9.44
N ASN A 311 27.35 -23.37 -10.11
CA ASN A 311 26.75 -24.10 -11.22
C ASN A 311 26.28 -23.11 -12.31
N PRO A 312 27.20 -22.48 -13.06
CA PRO A 312 26.80 -21.67 -14.21
C PRO A 312 26.17 -22.55 -15.28
N THR A 313 25.16 -22.03 -15.98
CA THR A 313 24.55 -22.69 -17.13
C THR A 313 25.59 -22.85 -18.23
N ASP A 314 25.71 -24.05 -18.81
CA ASP A 314 26.54 -24.26 -20.00
C ASP A 314 25.98 -23.42 -21.16
N PRO A 315 26.74 -22.45 -21.71
CA PRO A 315 26.26 -21.58 -22.77
C PRO A 315 25.83 -22.34 -24.04
N THR A 316 26.35 -23.55 -24.26
CA THR A 316 25.98 -24.37 -25.42
C THR A 316 24.57 -24.97 -25.29
N LEU A 317 24.04 -25.05 -24.07
CA LEU A 317 22.69 -25.57 -23.79
C LEU A 317 21.61 -24.48 -23.85
N ILE A 318 21.98 -23.20 -23.73
CA ILE A 318 21.03 -22.08 -23.73
C ILE A 318 20.11 -22.10 -24.96
N PRO A 319 20.61 -22.25 -26.21
CA PRO A 319 19.73 -22.31 -27.38
C PRO A 319 18.77 -23.51 -27.34
N LEU A 320 19.16 -24.63 -26.73
CA LEU A 320 18.33 -25.83 -26.60
C LEU A 320 17.22 -25.61 -25.56
N TYR A 321 17.53 -24.97 -24.43
CA TYR A 321 16.52 -24.59 -23.44
C TYR A 321 15.52 -23.58 -24.01
N SER A 322 16.02 -22.55 -24.70
CA SER A 322 15.17 -21.55 -25.37
C SER A 322 14.21 -22.19 -26.37
N ALA A 323 14.70 -23.12 -27.20
CA ALA A 323 13.88 -23.82 -28.19
C ALA A 323 12.76 -24.65 -27.55
N ILE A 324 13.02 -25.30 -26.39
CA ILE A 324 11.97 -26.03 -25.66
C ILE A 324 10.91 -25.07 -25.13
N LEU A 325 11.31 -23.92 -24.60
CA LEU A 325 10.35 -22.91 -24.14
C LEU A 325 9.50 -22.39 -25.31
N ASP A 326 10.12 -22.10 -26.45
CA ASP A 326 9.42 -21.68 -27.68
C ASP A 326 8.43 -22.76 -28.16
N GLU A 327 8.80 -24.04 -28.12
CA GLU A 327 7.95 -25.14 -28.58
C GLU A 327 6.68 -25.30 -27.73
N ILE A 328 6.80 -25.20 -26.41
CA ILE A 328 5.69 -25.49 -25.50
C ILE A 328 4.82 -24.26 -25.20
N ALA A 329 5.38 -23.05 -25.27
CA ALA A 329 4.70 -21.82 -24.88
C ALA A 329 4.47 -20.82 -26.02
N GLY A 330 5.04 -21.05 -27.20
CA GLY A 330 4.90 -20.20 -28.40
C GLY A 330 3.64 -20.43 -29.23
#